data_AF-A0A2V7PYJ2-F1
#
_entry.id   AF-A0A2V7PYJ2-F1
#
_cell.length_a   1.000
_cell.length_b   1.000
_cell.length_c   1.000
_cell.angle_alpha   90.00
_cell.angle_beta   90.00
_cell.angle_gamma   90.00
#
_symmetry.space_group_name_H-M   'P 1'
#
loop_
_entity.id
_entity.type
_entity.pdbx_description
1 polymer ?
#
loop_
_entity_poly.entity_id
_entity_poly.type
_entity_poly.pdbx_seq_one_letter_code
_entity_poly.pdbx_strand_id
1 'polypeptide(L)'
;MRLGVRVSTDAPALTPLSRDEIFNDDFRRFQAAVAADPAHPDRLRRLEREVRGAELLTYGEKLMAGLPNFATYFGRDMLMTALLMRPVWQPAMQEHVIASALRKLALDGNVSHEEALGGQAIREHAAEYIALVDRGSLDSARAVLPHLQAVRENYSMVDDDFQLPVVAAGYLADPRLPAERKRRFLLAENRLARLVANLAFVARKASPYARDPMVTNLVSFPRATDGRWISSSWRDSRAGYGGGRFAMDVNAIWAPRALEGIGTILEALARLGITAQALDSLAPAIRDPALAAWARDPAALQHAVSTWRGAERHFQVALSRETAAKRVAARLRWASPEERGYWEGVGGRTGPPADTLRFLALSLDGEGRPIPIVNTDPAMFLLTPVGVARARVLTAPILLPYPWGLFVDELGPLVANDAYAGPEVWEAFRQDRYQSPTVVWGRDVNILLTGLATQILAVPPGEDVEPLRNMLRLTIAAVDRSGLRHAELWSYRIEAGRLLPARYGTSSDVQLWSLTDLAVEYLLTRALP
;
A
#
# COMPACT_ATOMS: atom_id res chain seq x y z
N MET A 1 -9.32 -22.06 -36.82
CA MET A 1 -8.81 -23.13 -35.97
C MET A 1 -9.45 -22.98 -34.59
N ARG A 2 -10.32 -23.90 -34.16
CA ARG A 2 -10.88 -23.89 -32.79
C ARG A 2 -9.97 -24.76 -31.92
N LEU A 3 -9.30 -24.15 -30.95
CA LEU A 3 -8.54 -24.88 -29.93
C LEU A 3 -9.53 -25.25 -28.81
N GLY A 4 -9.70 -26.54 -28.55
CA GLY A 4 -10.45 -27.03 -27.39
C GLY A 4 -9.48 -27.43 -26.29
N VAL A 5 -9.53 -26.74 -25.15
CA VAL A 5 -8.73 -27.09 -23.96
C VAL A 5 -9.70 -27.58 -22.90
N ARG A 6 -9.45 -28.79 -22.36
CA ARG A 6 -10.13 -29.30 -21.17
C ARG A 6 -9.10 -29.36 -20.05
N VAL A 7 -9.33 -28.58 -19.00
CA VAL A 7 -8.58 -28.62 -17.75
C VAL A 7 -9.46 -29.31 -16.72
N SER A 8 -8.91 -30.25 -15.97
CA SER A 8 -9.59 -30.91 -14.84
C SER A 8 -8.73 -30.77 -13.59
N THR A 9 -9.38 -30.53 -12.46
CA THR A 9 -8.78 -30.48 -11.14
C THR A 9 -9.68 -31.22 -10.16
N ASP A 10 -9.09 -31.85 -9.16
CA ASP A 10 -9.77 -32.47 -8.02
C ASP A 10 -9.91 -31.49 -6.83
N ALA A 11 -9.34 -30.28 -6.94
CA ALA A 11 -9.53 -29.22 -5.97
C ALA A 11 -10.99 -28.72 -5.98
N PRO A 12 -11.59 -28.45 -4.80
CA PRO A 12 -12.88 -27.77 -4.73
C PRO A 12 -12.85 -26.46 -5.51
N ALA A 13 -13.91 -26.22 -6.30
CA ALA A 13 -14.06 -24.94 -6.99
C ALA A 13 -14.28 -23.81 -5.97
N LEU A 14 -13.63 -22.67 -6.19
CA LEU A 14 -13.95 -21.45 -5.46
C LEU A 14 -15.32 -20.91 -5.89
N THR A 15 -16.00 -20.20 -5.00
CA THR A 15 -17.32 -19.62 -5.25
C THR A 15 -17.16 -18.19 -5.78
N PRO A 16 -17.28 -17.91 -7.09
CA PRO A 16 -17.08 -16.57 -7.62
C PRO A 16 -18.17 -15.62 -7.12
N LEU A 17 -17.80 -14.38 -6.78
CA LEU A 17 -18.77 -13.32 -6.50
C LEU A 17 -19.18 -12.63 -7.79
N SER A 18 -20.47 -12.35 -7.93
CA SER A 18 -21.00 -11.60 -9.07
C SER A 18 -20.70 -10.10 -8.96
N ARG A 19 -20.75 -9.38 -10.09
CA ARG A 19 -20.66 -7.90 -10.11
C ARG A 19 -21.60 -7.19 -9.13
N ASP A 20 -22.80 -7.70 -8.89
CA ASP A 20 -23.79 -7.07 -8.01
C ASP A 20 -23.43 -7.23 -6.53
N GLU A 21 -22.69 -8.29 -6.19
CA GLU A 21 -22.13 -8.55 -4.86
C GLU A 21 -20.85 -7.74 -4.62
N ILE A 22 -20.09 -7.44 -5.68
CA ILE A 22 -18.82 -6.69 -5.61
C ILE A 22 -19.06 -5.18 -5.58
N PHE A 23 -19.80 -4.65 -6.55
CA PHE A 23 -19.92 -3.22 -6.78
C PHE A 23 -21.22 -2.64 -6.27
N ASN A 24 -21.17 -1.42 -5.72
CA ASN A 24 -22.35 -0.72 -5.22
C ASN A 24 -23.19 -0.08 -6.34
N ASP A 25 -24.40 0.34 -5.98
CA ASP A 25 -25.37 0.90 -6.92
C ASP A 25 -24.87 2.18 -7.61
N ASP A 26 -24.08 3.00 -6.90
CA ASP A 26 -23.51 4.24 -7.46
C ASP A 26 -22.54 3.92 -8.60
N PHE A 27 -21.66 2.94 -8.39
CA PHE A 27 -20.72 2.50 -9.42
C PHE A 27 -21.43 1.84 -10.60
N ARG A 28 -22.47 1.03 -10.36
CA ARG A 28 -23.26 0.44 -11.45
C ARG A 28 -23.98 1.51 -12.28
N ARG A 29 -24.46 2.61 -11.67
CA ARG A 29 -24.99 3.75 -12.42
C ARG A 29 -23.91 4.46 -13.24
N PHE A 30 -22.71 4.61 -12.69
CA PHE A 30 -21.55 5.13 -13.44
C PHE A 30 -21.21 4.23 -14.65
N GLN A 31 -21.16 2.91 -14.47
CA GLN A 31 -20.95 1.97 -15.58
C GLN A 31 -22.03 2.09 -16.66
N ALA A 32 -23.30 2.21 -16.26
CA ALA A 32 -24.40 2.41 -17.20
C ALA A 32 -24.27 3.72 -17.99
N ALA A 33 -23.80 4.80 -17.33
CA ALA A 33 -23.53 6.07 -18.01
C ALA A 33 -22.37 5.95 -19.03
N VAL A 34 -21.29 5.22 -18.68
CA VAL A 34 -20.20 4.94 -19.62
C VAL A 34 -20.67 4.07 -20.79
N ALA A 35 -21.55 3.09 -20.54
CA ALA A 35 -22.12 2.23 -21.59
C ALA A 35 -23.08 2.99 -22.52
N ALA A 36 -23.74 4.03 -22.02
CA ALA A 36 -24.66 4.86 -22.78
C ALA A 36 -23.98 5.94 -23.63
N ASP A 37 -22.65 6.08 -23.55
CA ASP A 37 -21.86 7.04 -24.33
C ASP A 37 -21.31 6.40 -25.62
N PRO A 38 -21.99 6.55 -26.78
CA PRO A 38 -21.54 5.95 -28.02
C PRO A 38 -20.27 6.62 -28.60
N ALA A 39 -19.88 7.80 -28.11
CA ALA A 39 -18.73 8.52 -28.63
C ALA A 39 -17.39 7.92 -28.17
N HIS A 40 -17.38 7.14 -27.07
CA HIS A 40 -16.16 6.60 -26.47
C HIS A 40 -16.21 5.07 -26.28
N PRO A 41 -16.30 4.26 -27.36
CA PRO A 41 -16.46 2.81 -27.25
C PRO A 41 -15.25 2.09 -26.64
N ASP A 42 -14.04 2.67 -26.74
CA ASP A 42 -12.83 2.13 -26.09
C ASP A 42 -12.89 2.24 -24.57
N ARG A 43 -13.50 3.31 -24.04
CA ARG A 43 -13.67 3.49 -22.59
C ARG A 43 -14.54 2.38 -22.02
N LEU A 44 -15.67 2.07 -22.67
CA LEU A 44 -16.53 0.96 -22.27
C LEU A 44 -15.79 -0.39 -22.29
N ARG A 45 -15.05 -0.67 -23.37
CA ARG A 45 -14.27 -1.93 -23.47
C ARG A 45 -13.23 -2.05 -22.37
N ARG A 46 -12.57 -0.94 -22.02
CA ARG A 46 -11.58 -0.90 -20.93
C ARG A 46 -12.23 -1.17 -19.58
N LEU A 47 -13.29 -0.42 -19.27
CA LEU A 47 -14.02 -0.55 -18.01
C LEU A 47 -14.57 -1.96 -17.82
N GLU A 48 -15.19 -2.56 -18.84
CA GLU A 48 -15.71 -3.93 -18.75
C GLU A 48 -14.58 -4.96 -18.56
N ARG A 49 -13.40 -4.75 -19.14
CA ARG A 49 -12.22 -5.61 -18.91
C ARG A 49 -11.79 -5.57 -17.45
N GLU A 50 -11.74 -4.39 -16.83
CA GLU A 50 -11.34 -4.24 -15.44
C GLU A 50 -12.40 -4.78 -14.47
N VAL A 51 -13.68 -4.56 -14.76
CA VAL A 51 -14.80 -5.17 -14.01
C VAL A 51 -14.71 -6.69 -14.02
N ARG A 52 -14.48 -7.30 -15.20
CA ARG A 52 -14.25 -8.75 -15.31
C ARG A 52 -12.98 -9.20 -14.59
N GLY A 53 -11.95 -8.37 -14.58
CA GLY A 53 -10.74 -8.60 -13.79
C GLY A 53 -11.06 -8.69 -12.30
N ALA A 54 -11.92 -7.81 -11.78
CA ALA A 54 -12.35 -7.84 -10.39
C ALA A 54 -13.21 -9.08 -10.09
N GLU A 55 -14.15 -9.45 -10.98
CA GLU A 55 -14.91 -10.70 -10.88
C GLU A 55 -13.98 -11.92 -10.88
N LEU A 56 -12.90 -11.90 -11.67
CA LEU A 56 -11.92 -12.99 -11.76
C LEU A 56 -11.05 -13.15 -10.50
N LEU A 57 -10.84 -12.09 -9.72
CA LEU A 57 -10.03 -12.11 -8.50
C LEU A 57 -10.85 -12.27 -7.22
N THR A 58 -12.19 -12.22 -7.29
CA THR A 58 -13.06 -12.14 -6.10
C THR A 58 -13.93 -13.39 -5.92
N TYR A 59 -13.71 -14.09 -4.81
CA TYR A 59 -14.45 -15.31 -4.45
C TYR A 59 -14.92 -15.25 -2.99
N GLY A 60 -15.96 -16.02 -2.66
CA GLY A 60 -16.50 -16.09 -1.31
C GLY A 60 -15.48 -16.55 -0.27
N GLU A 61 -14.49 -17.35 -0.68
CA GLU A 61 -13.43 -17.87 0.19
C GLU A 61 -12.27 -16.89 0.35
N LYS A 62 -11.92 -16.14 -0.71
CA LYS A 62 -10.78 -15.20 -0.71
C LYS A 62 -10.84 -14.17 -1.85
N LEU A 63 -10.13 -13.07 -1.63
CA LEU A 63 -9.71 -12.13 -2.67
C LEU A 63 -8.26 -12.44 -3.08
N MET A 64 -8.03 -12.75 -4.35
CA MET A 64 -6.69 -13.08 -4.87
C MET A 64 -5.93 -11.83 -5.29
N ALA A 65 -4.63 -11.78 -5.05
CA ALA A 65 -3.79 -10.61 -5.34
C ALA A 65 -3.62 -10.32 -6.84
N GLY A 66 -3.47 -11.36 -7.65
CA GLY A 66 -3.40 -11.19 -9.10
C GLY A 66 -3.13 -12.47 -9.89
N LEU A 67 -3.32 -12.40 -11.20
CA LEU A 67 -3.14 -13.52 -12.12
C LEU A 67 -2.19 -13.17 -13.27
N PRO A 68 -1.36 -14.14 -13.72
CA PRO A 68 -1.32 -15.52 -13.25
C PRO A 68 -0.41 -15.75 -12.02
N ASN A 69 0.40 -14.78 -11.62
CA ASN A 69 1.53 -15.00 -10.72
C ASN A 69 1.16 -15.11 -9.23
N PHE A 70 0.07 -14.48 -8.81
CA PHE A 70 -0.27 -14.30 -7.39
C PHE A 70 -1.70 -14.76 -7.10
N ALA A 71 -2.04 -15.96 -7.58
CA ALA A 71 -3.37 -16.58 -7.49
C ALA A 71 -3.72 -17.04 -6.05
N THR A 72 -3.44 -16.19 -5.06
CA THR A 72 -3.56 -16.48 -3.63
C THR A 72 -3.85 -15.19 -2.85
N TYR A 73 -4.10 -15.34 -1.55
CA TYR A 73 -4.31 -14.24 -0.63
C TYR A 73 -3.00 -13.46 -0.37
N PHE A 74 -3.08 -12.13 -0.47
CA PHE A 74 -2.09 -11.20 0.08
C PHE A 74 -2.82 -10.18 0.96
N GLY A 75 -2.50 -10.15 2.26
CA GLY A 75 -3.17 -9.34 3.26
C GLY A 75 -3.03 -7.85 3.01
N ARG A 76 -1.78 -7.38 2.87
CA ARG A 76 -1.45 -6.00 2.50
C ARG A 76 -2.22 -5.54 1.26
N ASP A 77 -2.17 -6.34 0.21
CA ASP A 77 -2.73 -5.97 -1.10
C ASP A 77 -4.25 -5.82 -1.03
N MET A 78 -4.89 -6.75 -0.33
CA MET A 78 -6.32 -6.72 -0.06
C MET A 78 -6.72 -5.52 0.80
N LEU A 79 -5.98 -5.23 1.88
CA LEU A 79 -6.25 -4.10 2.78
C LEU A 79 -6.10 -2.76 2.05
N MET A 80 -5.01 -2.58 1.29
CA MET A 80 -4.81 -1.38 0.46
C MET A 80 -5.90 -1.22 -0.60
N THR A 81 -6.29 -2.32 -1.26
CA THR A 81 -7.37 -2.31 -2.25
C THR A 81 -8.69 -1.90 -1.61
N ALA A 82 -8.99 -2.37 -0.39
CA ALA A 82 -10.20 -1.98 0.32
C ALA A 82 -10.27 -0.49 0.68
N LEU A 83 -9.12 0.13 1.01
CA LEU A 83 -9.05 1.57 1.23
C LEU A 83 -9.40 2.35 -0.05
N LEU A 84 -8.85 1.92 -1.19
CA LEU A 84 -9.04 2.59 -2.48
C LEU A 84 -10.42 2.34 -3.10
N MET A 85 -10.92 1.11 -3.01
CA MET A 85 -12.18 0.68 -3.66
C MET A 85 -13.43 1.00 -2.85
N ARG A 86 -13.30 1.53 -1.64
CA ARG A 86 -14.42 1.94 -0.78
C ARG A 86 -15.52 2.75 -1.49
N PRO A 87 -15.23 3.68 -2.42
CA PRO A 87 -16.27 4.45 -3.13
C PRO A 87 -17.14 3.61 -4.07
N VAL A 88 -16.62 2.49 -4.59
CA VAL A 88 -17.27 1.69 -5.64
C VAL A 88 -17.71 0.31 -5.18
N TRP A 89 -17.20 -0.17 -4.04
CA TRP A 89 -17.55 -1.48 -3.50
C TRP A 89 -18.83 -1.48 -2.65
N GLN A 90 -19.49 -2.64 -2.63
CA GLN A 90 -20.53 -2.96 -1.65
C GLN A 90 -19.94 -3.00 -0.23
N PRO A 91 -20.71 -2.70 0.82
CA PRO A 91 -20.28 -2.90 2.20
C PRO A 91 -19.86 -4.35 2.52
N ALA A 92 -20.46 -5.33 1.83
CA ALA A 92 -20.12 -6.74 1.97
C ALA A 92 -18.67 -7.04 1.56
N MET A 93 -18.10 -6.28 0.61
CA MET A 93 -16.70 -6.43 0.23
C MET A 93 -15.75 -5.99 1.33
N GLN A 94 -16.07 -4.91 2.06
CA GLN A 94 -15.28 -4.51 3.24
C GLN A 94 -15.36 -5.58 4.34
N GLU A 95 -16.55 -6.13 4.60
CA GLU A 95 -16.73 -7.24 5.53
C GLU A 95 -15.92 -8.47 5.11
N HIS A 96 -15.93 -8.80 3.81
CA HIS A 96 -15.17 -9.91 3.25
C HIS A 96 -13.66 -9.73 3.44
N VAL A 97 -13.13 -8.53 3.16
CA VAL A 97 -11.72 -8.20 3.35
C VAL A 97 -11.31 -8.28 4.82
N ILE A 98 -12.05 -7.61 5.70
CA ILE A 98 -11.76 -7.63 7.15
C ILE A 98 -11.84 -9.06 7.69
N ALA A 99 -12.89 -9.81 7.35
CA ALA A 99 -13.03 -11.19 7.81
C ALA A 99 -11.90 -12.10 7.31
N SER A 100 -11.43 -11.91 6.07
CA SER A 100 -10.32 -12.68 5.51
C SER A 100 -9.01 -12.42 6.24
N ALA A 101 -8.68 -11.16 6.52
CA ALA A 101 -7.51 -10.80 7.33
C ALA A 101 -7.62 -11.37 8.75
N LEU A 102 -8.79 -11.23 9.39
CA LEU A 102 -9.03 -11.76 10.74
C LEU A 102 -8.87 -13.28 10.83
N ARG A 103 -9.30 -14.03 9.80
CA ARG A 103 -9.14 -15.50 9.76
C ARG A 103 -7.69 -15.96 9.71
N LYS A 104 -6.79 -15.11 9.22
CA LYS A 104 -5.38 -15.40 8.99
C LYS A 104 -4.44 -14.65 9.94
N LEU A 105 -4.95 -14.14 11.06
CA LEU A 105 -4.08 -13.59 12.09
C LEU A 105 -3.29 -14.70 12.78
N ALA A 106 -2.04 -14.38 13.14
CA ALA A 106 -1.32 -15.14 14.15
C ALA A 106 -2.03 -15.00 15.50
N LEU A 107 -1.71 -15.92 16.43
CA LEU A 107 -2.31 -15.95 17.77
C LEU A 107 -2.10 -14.65 18.55
N ASP A 108 -1.01 -13.94 18.29
CA ASP A 108 -0.67 -12.69 18.97
C ASP A 108 -1.28 -11.44 18.32
N GLY A 109 -1.99 -11.59 17.20
CA GLY A 109 -2.67 -10.51 16.47
C GLY A 109 -1.92 -9.99 15.23
N ASN A 110 -0.77 -10.58 14.88
CA ASN A 110 -0.02 -10.26 13.65
C ASN A 110 -0.81 -10.65 12.39
N VAL A 111 -0.83 -9.80 11.38
CA VAL A 111 -1.55 -10.02 10.12
C VAL A 111 -0.72 -10.88 9.17
N SER A 112 -1.34 -11.91 8.59
CA SER A 112 -0.69 -12.64 7.50
C SER A 112 -0.54 -11.75 6.28
N HIS A 113 0.70 -11.62 5.83
CA HIS A 113 1.07 -10.96 4.58
C HIS A 113 0.64 -11.76 3.36
N GLU A 114 0.91 -13.07 3.37
CA GLU A 114 0.72 -13.94 2.21
C GLU A 114 0.34 -15.35 2.67
N GLU A 115 -0.55 -15.97 1.90
CA GLU A 115 -0.88 -17.39 2.01
C GLU A 115 -0.08 -18.19 0.98
N ALA A 116 0.92 -18.95 1.44
CA ALA A 116 1.65 -19.91 0.64
C ALA A 116 0.79 -21.16 0.38
N LEU A 117 0.54 -21.45 -0.90
CA LEU A 117 -0.24 -22.59 -1.38
C LEU A 117 0.55 -23.42 -2.40
N GLY A 118 0.20 -24.70 -2.54
CA GLY A 118 0.70 -25.57 -3.60
C GLY A 118 2.24 -25.58 -3.67
N GLY A 119 2.79 -25.27 -4.85
CA GLY A 119 4.24 -25.27 -5.08
C GLY A 119 5.03 -24.34 -4.16
N GLN A 120 4.45 -23.21 -3.74
CA GLN A 120 5.09 -22.30 -2.80
C GLN A 120 5.17 -22.89 -1.39
N ALA A 121 4.07 -23.47 -0.90
CA ALA A 121 4.06 -24.18 0.38
C ALA A 121 5.10 -25.31 0.38
N ILE A 122 5.16 -26.10 -0.70
CA ILE A 122 6.16 -27.18 -0.87
C ILE A 122 7.58 -26.63 -0.77
N ARG A 123 7.88 -25.55 -1.49
CA ARG A 123 9.22 -24.93 -1.50
C ARG A 123 9.63 -24.47 -0.08
N GLU A 124 8.73 -23.82 0.64
CA GLU A 124 9.00 -23.28 1.97
C GLU A 124 9.17 -24.38 3.02
N HIS A 125 8.29 -25.39 3.04
CA HIS A 125 8.44 -26.53 3.95
C HIS A 125 9.65 -27.41 3.59
N ALA A 126 10.03 -27.51 2.31
CA ALA A 126 11.25 -28.20 1.90
C ALA A 126 12.51 -27.48 2.41
N ALA A 127 12.54 -26.14 2.41
CA ALA A 127 13.65 -25.39 2.99
C ALA A 127 13.76 -25.62 4.51
N GLU A 128 12.62 -25.66 5.21
CA GLU A 128 12.58 -26.00 6.64
C GLU A 128 13.09 -27.43 6.89
N TYR A 129 12.66 -28.40 6.09
CA TYR A 129 13.14 -29.77 6.13
C TYR A 129 14.66 -29.87 5.96
N ILE A 130 15.23 -29.17 4.97
CA ILE A 130 16.68 -29.16 4.74
C ILE A 130 17.41 -28.57 5.95
N ALA A 131 16.95 -27.42 6.46
CA ALA A 131 17.54 -26.80 7.64
C ALA A 131 17.48 -27.68 8.90
N LEU A 132 16.41 -28.47 9.03
CA LEU A 132 16.22 -29.49 10.07
C LEU A 132 17.21 -30.66 9.95
N VAL A 133 17.46 -31.12 8.73
CA VAL A 133 18.45 -32.17 8.44
C VAL A 133 19.86 -31.66 8.73
N ASP A 134 20.21 -30.46 8.26
CA ASP A 134 21.53 -29.87 8.43
C ASP A 134 21.90 -29.68 9.91
N ARG A 135 20.91 -29.41 10.78
CA ARG A 135 21.09 -29.31 12.23
C ARG A 135 20.99 -30.65 12.98
N GLY A 136 20.91 -31.78 12.28
CA GLY A 136 20.81 -33.13 12.86
C GLY A 136 19.47 -33.44 13.55
N SER A 137 18.44 -32.62 13.37
CA SER A 137 17.12 -32.80 13.98
C SER A 137 16.22 -33.73 13.14
N LEU A 138 16.64 -34.97 12.96
CA LEU A 138 16.04 -35.90 11.98
C LEU A 138 14.57 -36.26 12.27
N ASP A 139 14.17 -36.37 13.53
CA ASP A 139 12.78 -36.67 13.89
C ASP A 139 11.84 -35.52 13.51
N SER A 140 12.26 -34.29 13.82
CA SER A 140 11.54 -33.08 13.41
C SER A 140 11.54 -32.92 11.88
N ALA A 141 12.65 -33.24 11.19
CA ALA A 141 12.68 -33.26 9.73
C ALA A 141 11.63 -34.23 9.16
N ARG A 142 11.57 -35.45 9.70
CA ARG A 142 10.60 -36.47 9.27
C ARG A 142 9.16 -36.03 9.48
N ALA A 143 8.88 -35.26 10.54
CA ALA A 143 7.55 -34.72 10.81
C ALA A 143 7.09 -33.66 9.79
N VAL A 144 8.01 -32.97 9.09
CA VAL A 144 7.67 -31.98 8.05
C VAL A 144 7.24 -32.64 6.73
N LEU A 145 7.84 -33.78 6.37
CA LEU A 145 7.58 -34.49 5.10
C LEU A 145 6.09 -34.74 4.76
N PRO A 146 5.22 -35.21 5.68
CA PRO A 146 3.80 -35.41 5.37
C PRO A 146 3.03 -34.09 5.16
N HIS A 147 3.61 -32.95 5.51
CA HIS A 147 2.96 -31.64 5.52
C HIS A 147 3.57 -30.65 4.52
N LEU A 148 4.37 -31.10 3.55
CA LEU A 148 4.99 -30.21 2.55
C LEU A 148 3.97 -29.35 1.79
N GLN A 149 2.74 -29.83 1.58
CA GLN A 149 1.69 -29.07 0.89
C GLN A 149 0.79 -28.26 1.83
N ALA A 150 1.02 -28.33 3.15
CA ALA A 150 0.18 -27.62 4.10
C ALA A 150 0.28 -26.12 3.89
N VAL A 151 -0.88 -25.46 3.78
CA VAL A 151 -0.99 -24.01 3.69
C VAL A 151 -0.19 -23.35 4.80
N ARG A 152 0.60 -22.33 4.45
CA ARG A 152 1.43 -21.60 5.39
C ARG A 152 1.15 -20.11 5.24
N GLU A 153 0.98 -19.44 6.37
CA GLU A 153 0.86 -17.99 6.40
C GLU A 153 2.25 -17.38 6.62
N ASN A 154 2.55 -16.30 5.91
CA ASN A 154 3.74 -15.48 6.11
C ASN A 154 3.39 -14.23 6.93
N TYR A 155 4.22 -13.88 7.91
CA TYR A 155 4.04 -12.75 8.84
C TYR A 155 5.25 -11.80 8.85
N SER A 156 6.01 -11.75 7.74
CA SER A 156 7.25 -10.98 7.67
C SER A 156 7.05 -9.49 7.44
N MET A 157 5.95 -9.09 6.81
CA MET A 157 5.65 -7.68 6.56
C MET A 157 5.15 -7.01 7.84
N VAL A 158 5.35 -5.70 7.89
CA VAL A 158 5.08 -4.88 9.08
C VAL A 158 3.93 -3.91 8.83
N ASP A 159 3.67 -3.53 7.58
CA ASP A 159 2.67 -2.50 7.25
C ASP A 159 1.23 -3.00 7.33
N ASP A 160 0.97 -4.26 6.97
CA ASP A 160 -0.34 -4.91 7.05
C ASP A 160 -0.91 -4.94 8.48
N ASP A 161 -0.05 -5.14 9.48
CA ASP A 161 -0.39 -5.05 10.91
C ASP A 161 -1.10 -3.74 11.26
N PHE A 162 -0.62 -2.62 10.70
CA PHE A 162 -1.14 -1.28 10.96
C PHE A 162 -2.26 -0.88 9.98
N GLN A 163 -2.38 -1.54 8.82
CA GLN A 163 -3.45 -1.27 7.86
C GLN A 163 -4.79 -1.85 8.31
N LEU A 164 -4.81 -3.02 8.98
CA LEU A 164 -6.06 -3.66 9.41
C LEU A 164 -6.92 -2.76 10.33
N PRO A 165 -6.39 -2.11 11.39
CA PRO A 165 -7.17 -1.18 12.21
C PRO A 165 -7.76 -0.02 11.40
N VAL A 166 -7.04 0.47 10.38
CA VAL A 166 -7.51 1.58 9.54
C VAL A 166 -8.72 1.14 8.70
N VAL A 167 -8.64 -0.02 8.06
CA VAL A 167 -9.75 -0.59 7.27
C VAL A 167 -10.96 -0.90 8.18
N ALA A 168 -10.72 -1.54 9.33
CA ALA A 168 -11.79 -1.90 10.27
C ALA A 168 -12.47 -0.66 10.87
N ALA A 169 -11.70 0.37 11.24
CA ALA A 169 -12.24 1.64 11.71
C ALA A 169 -13.13 2.31 10.64
N GLY A 170 -12.69 2.31 9.38
CA GLY A 170 -13.46 2.85 8.25
C GLY A 170 -14.84 2.22 8.09
N TYR A 171 -14.92 0.88 8.18
CA TYR A 171 -16.19 0.13 8.14
C TYR A 171 -17.07 0.39 9.39
N LEU A 172 -16.48 0.29 10.59
CA LEU A 172 -17.24 0.43 11.84
C LEU A 172 -17.74 1.86 12.07
N ALA A 173 -17.01 2.87 11.60
CA ALA A 173 -17.40 4.27 11.68
C ALA A 173 -18.40 4.70 10.60
N ASP A 174 -18.63 3.90 9.54
CA ASP A 174 -19.45 4.34 8.41
C ASP A 174 -20.92 4.57 8.83
N PRO A 175 -21.43 5.81 8.86
CA PRO A 175 -22.76 6.11 9.38
C PRO A 175 -23.88 5.59 8.46
N ARG A 176 -23.56 5.23 7.21
CA ARG A 176 -24.53 4.71 6.24
C ARG A 176 -24.88 3.25 6.52
N LEU A 177 -24.09 2.56 7.35
CA LEU A 177 -24.29 1.14 7.67
C LEU A 177 -25.04 0.96 8.98
N PRO A 178 -26.13 0.15 9.00
CA PRO A 178 -26.88 -0.11 10.23
C PRO A 178 -26.01 -0.72 11.34
N ALA A 179 -26.24 -0.28 12.58
CA ALA A 179 -25.54 -0.79 13.76
C ALA A 179 -25.67 -2.32 13.90
N GLU A 180 -26.86 -2.87 13.64
CA GLU A 180 -27.12 -4.30 13.74
C GLU A 180 -26.29 -5.14 12.76
N ARG A 181 -26.02 -4.60 11.55
CA ARG A 181 -25.14 -5.26 10.57
C ARG A 181 -23.72 -5.37 11.11
N LYS A 182 -23.18 -4.26 11.64
CA LYS A 182 -21.84 -4.21 12.24
C LYS A 182 -21.71 -5.14 13.44
N ARG A 183 -22.73 -5.18 14.31
CA ARG A 183 -22.76 -6.07 15.47
C ARG A 183 -22.74 -7.55 15.04
N ARG A 184 -23.60 -7.93 14.11
CA ARG A 184 -23.63 -9.30 13.56
C ARG A 184 -22.30 -9.69 12.93
N PHE A 185 -21.69 -8.76 12.17
CA PHE A 185 -20.39 -8.98 11.58
C PHE A 185 -19.31 -9.27 12.62
N LEU A 186 -19.24 -8.47 13.70
CA LEU A 186 -18.24 -8.62 14.76
C LEU A 186 -18.42 -9.89 15.60
N LEU A 187 -19.67 -10.27 15.90
CA LEU A 187 -19.98 -11.43 16.74
C LEU A 187 -19.89 -12.77 16.01
N ALA A 188 -19.84 -12.75 14.67
CA ALA A 188 -19.62 -13.96 13.88
C ALA A 188 -18.18 -14.48 14.01
N GLU A 189 -18.01 -15.80 14.05
CA GLU A 189 -16.71 -16.50 13.88
C GLU A 189 -15.56 -15.94 14.74
N ASN A 190 -15.86 -15.50 15.97
CA ASN A 190 -14.87 -14.93 16.90
C ASN A 190 -14.10 -13.69 16.34
N ARG A 191 -14.70 -12.97 15.38
CA ARG A 191 -14.05 -11.83 14.70
C ARG A 191 -13.74 -10.69 15.67
N LEU A 192 -14.61 -10.42 16.64
CA LEU A 192 -14.36 -9.42 17.68
C LEU A 192 -13.06 -9.73 18.45
N ALA A 193 -12.87 -10.96 18.91
CA ALA A 193 -11.68 -11.35 19.66
C ALA A 193 -10.40 -11.19 18.82
N ARG A 194 -10.45 -11.61 17.55
CA ARG A 194 -9.34 -11.49 16.61
C ARG A 194 -9.00 -10.03 16.30
N LEU A 195 -10.01 -9.19 16.11
CA LEU A 195 -9.81 -7.77 15.89
C LEU A 195 -9.10 -7.13 17.09
N VAL A 196 -9.58 -7.41 18.31
CA VAL A 196 -8.97 -6.89 19.55
C VAL A 196 -7.56 -7.45 19.76
N ALA A 197 -7.28 -8.68 19.36
CA ALA A 197 -5.92 -9.24 19.38
C ALA A 197 -4.97 -8.43 18.47
N ASN A 198 -5.39 -8.05 17.26
CA ASN A 198 -4.61 -7.17 16.40
C ASN A 198 -4.46 -5.75 17.00
N LEU A 199 -5.52 -5.18 17.61
CA LEU A 199 -5.38 -3.89 18.31
C LEU A 199 -4.34 -3.95 19.44
N ALA A 200 -4.30 -5.07 20.17
CA ALA A 200 -3.31 -5.31 21.21
C ALA A 200 -1.89 -5.43 20.62
N PHE A 201 -1.75 -6.14 19.51
CA PHE A 201 -0.48 -6.24 18.78
C PHE A 201 0.04 -4.86 18.36
N VAL A 202 -0.79 -4.06 17.70
CA VAL A 202 -0.46 -2.70 17.27
C VAL A 202 -0.10 -1.83 18.47
N ALA A 203 -0.86 -1.93 19.57
CA ALA A 203 -0.56 -1.19 20.79
C ALA A 203 0.80 -1.54 21.38
N ARG A 204 1.17 -2.84 21.43
CA ARG A 204 2.51 -3.27 21.88
C ARG A 204 3.61 -2.71 20.98
N LYS A 205 3.45 -2.76 19.66
CA LYS A 205 4.44 -2.24 18.70
C LYS A 205 4.59 -0.72 18.76
N ALA A 206 3.50 0.00 19.01
CA ALA A 206 3.48 1.46 19.03
C ALA A 206 3.85 2.08 20.39
N SER A 207 3.71 1.32 21.49
CA SER A 207 3.93 1.80 22.86
C SER A 207 5.35 2.30 23.18
N PRO A 208 6.45 1.75 22.64
CA PRO A 208 7.80 2.25 22.91
C PRO A 208 7.96 3.71 22.49
N TYR A 209 7.65 4.05 21.23
CA TYR A 209 7.78 5.42 20.72
C TYR A 209 6.76 6.39 21.34
N ALA A 210 5.55 5.91 21.65
CA ALA A 210 4.53 6.73 22.31
C ALA A 210 4.97 7.19 23.72
N ARG A 211 5.75 6.36 24.43
CA ARG A 211 6.30 6.69 25.77
C ARG A 211 7.58 7.50 25.68
N ASP A 212 8.43 7.18 24.72
CA ASP A 212 9.75 7.78 24.55
C ASP A 212 10.03 7.99 23.05
N PRO A 213 9.78 9.20 22.50
CA PRO A 213 9.79 9.47 21.06
C PRO A 213 11.21 9.65 20.49
N MET A 214 12.06 8.66 20.74
CA MET A 214 13.39 8.48 20.18
C MET A 214 13.34 7.61 18.93
N VAL A 215 14.23 7.87 17.97
CA VAL A 215 14.28 7.16 16.68
C VAL A 215 14.46 5.65 16.84
N THR A 216 15.17 5.21 17.89
CA THR A 216 15.38 3.79 18.19
C THR A 216 14.14 3.04 18.63
N ASN A 217 13.09 3.78 19.04
CA ASN A 217 11.80 3.23 19.48
C ASN A 217 10.76 3.18 18.35
N LEU A 218 11.10 3.66 17.15
CA LEU A 218 10.28 3.48 15.95
C LEU A 218 10.12 1.98 15.63
N VAL A 219 9.11 1.67 14.82
CA VAL A 219 8.88 0.32 14.31
C VAL A 219 9.96 0.01 13.28
N SER A 220 10.83 -0.93 13.66
CA SER A 220 11.98 -1.39 12.87
C SER A 220 11.58 -2.55 11.97
N PHE A 221 12.18 -2.61 10.79
CA PHE A 221 12.26 -3.84 10.01
C PHE A 221 13.04 -4.93 10.75
N PRO A 222 12.73 -6.21 10.48
CA PRO A 222 13.52 -7.33 10.95
C PRO A 222 14.88 -7.39 10.26
N ARG A 223 15.82 -8.13 10.86
CA ARG A 223 17.13 -8.42 10.27
C ARG A 223 17.14 -9.80 9.62
N ALA A 224 17.80 -9.90 8.48
CA ALA A 224 18.23 -11.16 7.90
C ALA A 224 19.40 -11.77 8.67
N THR A 225 19.69 -13.04 8.38
CA THR A 225 20.83 -13.77 8.97
C THR A 225 22.19 -13.16 8.62
N ASP A 226 22.29 -12.46 7.48
CA ASP A 226 23.48 -11.71 7.06
C ASP A 226 23.61 -10.32 7.73
N GLY A 227 22.70 -9.99 8.64
CA GLY A 227 22.68 -8.75 9.39
C GLY A 227 22.03 -7.56 8.68
N ARG A 228 21.65 -7.68 7.40
CA ARG A 228 20.94 -6.62 6.67
C ARG A 228 19.50 -6.48 7.15
N TRP A 229 18.94 -5.29 7.02
CA TRP A 229 17.52 -5.05 7.24
C TRP A 229 16.72 -5.63 6.07
N ILE A 230 15.66 -6.38 6.36
CA ILE A 230 14.76 -6.93 5.35
C ILE A 230 13.69 -5.87 5.08
N SER A 231 13.57 -5.40 3.85
CA SER A 231 12.45 -4.57 3.41
C SER A 231 11.14 -5.27 3.72
N SER A 232 10.45 -4.82 4.77
CA SER A 232 9.28 -5.52 5.34
C SER A 232 8.06 -4.62 5.35
N SER A 233 7.84 -3.92 4.24
CA SER A 233 6.65 -3.16 3.92
C SER A 233 6.43 -3.27 2.41
N TRP A 234 5.56 -2.46 1.80
CA TRP A 234 5.13 -2.65 0.41
C TRP A 234 6.28 -2.64 -0.62
N ARG A 235 7.37 -1.91 -0.39
CA ARG A 235 8.58 -1.96 -1.26
C ARG A 235 9.47 -3.13 -0.87
N ASP A 236 8.95 -4.33 -1.05
CA ASP A 236 9.46 -5.61 -0.56
C ASP A 236 10.65 -6.19 -1.34
N SER A 237 11.22 -5.48 -2.33
CA SER A 237 12.52 -5.86 -2.88
C SER A 237 13.67 -5.56 -1.92
N ARG A 238 14.83 -6.15 -2.19
CA ARG A 238 16.01 -5.96 -1.33
C ARG A 238 16.44 -4.50 -1.27
N ALA A 239 16.35 -3.80 -2.40
CA ALA A 239 16.72 -2.39 -2.51
C ALA A 239 15.57 -1.43 -2.19
N GLY A 240 14.34 -1.92 -2.03
CA GLY A 240 13.11 -1.12 -2.04
C GLY A 240 13.07 0.04 -1.05
N TYR A 241 13.72 -0.07 0.12
CA TYR A 241 13.87 0.99 1.12
C TYR A 241 15.29 1.56 1.24
N GLY A 242 16.15 1.37 0.22
CA GLY A 242 17.53 1.85 0.22
C GLY A 242 18.42 1.28 1.33
N GLY A 243 18.08 0.09 1.86
CA GLY A 243 18.78 -0.53 3.00
C GLY A 243 18.37 0.02 4.38
N GLY A 244 17.32 0.83 4.45
CA GLY A 244 16.85 1.43 5.69
C GLY A 244 16.27 0.45 6.71
N ARG A 245 16.36 0.83 7.98
CA ARG A 245 15.82 0.13 9.15
C ARG A 245 14.38 0.53 9.45
N PHE A 246 14.10 1.84 9.41
CA PHE A 246 12.81 2.40 9.78
C PHE A 246 12.17 3.02 8.55
N ALA A 247 11.04 2.48 8.10
CA ALA A 247 10.37 2.96 6.91
C ALA A 247 9.39 4.11 7.22
N MET A 248 9.33 5.09 6.32
CA MET A 248 8.50 6.29 6.48
C MET A 248 7.01 5.97 6.42
N ASP A 249 6.61 5.11 5.49
CA ASP A 249 5.23 4.64 5.38
C ASP A 249 4.73 3.97 6.66
N VAL A 250 5.50 3.06 7.26
CA VAL A 250 5.11 2.42 8.52
C VAL A 250 5.04 3.44 9.66
N ASN A 251 6.06 4.28 9.82
CA ASN A 251 6.25 5.06 11.04
C ASN A 251 5.58 6.43 11.02
N ALA A 252 5.48 7.09 9.86
CA ALA A 252 4.87 8.41 9.71
C ALA A 252 3.44 8.35 9.17
N ILE A 253 3.07 7.28 8.45
CA ILE A 253 1.72 7.11 7.89
C ILE A 253 0.93 6.07 8.68
N TRP A 254 1.33 4.80 8.67
CA TRP A 254 0.46 3.71 9.15
C TRP A 254 0.32 3.66 10.66
N ALA A 255 1.42 3.78 11.43
CA ALA A 255 1.38 3.75 12.88
C ALA A 255 0.43 4.79 13.50
N PRO A 256 0.53 6.12 13.21
CA PRO A 256 -0.43 7.09 13.75
C PRO A 256 -1.87 6.81 13.30
N ARG A 257 -2.09 6.38 12.06
CA ARG A 257 -3.43 6.06 11.53
C ARG A 257 -4.04 4.83 12.19
N ALA A 258 -3.23 3.82 12.50
CA ALA A 258 -3.69 2.64 13.23
C ALA A 258 -4.10 2.99 14.66
N LEU A 259 -3.38 3.89 15.33
CA LEU A 259 -3.76 4.37 16.67
C LEU A 259 -5.06 5.19 16.64
N GLU A 260 -5.25 6.06 15.64
CA GLU A 260 -6.53 6.73 15.36
C GLU A 260 -7.65 5.69 15.12
N GLY A 261 -7.33 4.64 14.37
CA GLY A 261 -8.21 3.50 14.11
C GLY A 261 -8.61 2.76 15.39
N ILE A 262 -7.67 2.49 16.30
CA ILE A 262 -7.95 1.87 17.61
C ILE A 262 -8.99 2.70 18.37
N GLY A 263 -8.79 4.02 18.49
CA GLY A 263 -9.74 4.89 19.18
C GLY A 263 -11.14 4.84 18.54
N THR A 264 -11.19 4.95 17.22
CA THR A 264 -12.43 4.88 16.44
C THR A 264 -13.16 3.54 16.64
N ILE A 265 -12.42 2.43 16.66
CA ILE A 265 -12.98 1.09 16.88
C ILE A 265 -13.54 0.98 18.29
N LEU A 266 -12.79 1.37 19.32
CA LEU A 266 -13.26 1.30 20.72
C LEU A 266 -14.54 2.12 20.93
N GLU A 267 -14.60 3.33 20.37
CA GLU A 267 -15.81 4.18 20.38
C GLU A 267 -16.97 3.53 19.61
N ALA A 268 -16.70 2.90 18.47
CA ALA A 268 -17.71 2.18 17.70
C ALA A 268 -18.26 0.97 18.47
N LEU A 269 -17.42 0.18 19.14
CA LEU A 269 -17.85 -0.95 19.96
C LEU A 269 -18.80 -0.50 21.09
N ALA A 270 -18.47 0.60 21.78
CA ALA A 270 -19.34 1.19 22.80
C ALA A 270 -20.69 1.63 22.22
N ARG A 271 -20.70 2.33 21.07
CA ARG A 271 -21.95 2.73 20.37
C ARG A 271 -22.77 1.55 19.88
N LEU A 272 -22.14 0.42 19.57
CA LEU A 272 -22.82 -0.83 19.22
C LEU A 272 -23.37 -1.58 20.43
N GLY A 273 -23.24 -1.04 21.66
CA GLY A 273 -23.74 -1.65 22.89
C GLY A 273 -22.91 -2.84 23.37
N ILE A 274 -21.68 -3.02 22.86
CA ILE A 274 -20.73 -4.00 23.39
C ILE A 274 -20.15 -3.40 24.67
N THR A 275 -20.70 -3.78 25.82
CA THR A 275 -20.28 -3.28 27.13
C THR A 275 -18.83 -3.66 27.43
N ALA A 276 -18.17 -2.93 28.34
CA ALA A 276 -16.80 -3.28 28.76
C ALA A 276 -16.70 -4.72 29.30
N GLN A 277 -17.70 -5.18 30.05
CA GLN A 277 -17.77 -6.56 30.53
C GLN A 277 -17.94 -7.57 29.39
N ALA A 278 -18.79 -7.29 28.40
CA ALA A 278 -18.95 -8.16 27.24
C ALA A 278 -17.68 -8.20 26.40
N LEU A 279 -17.02 -7.06 26.19
CA LEU A 279 -15.75 -6.97 25.48
C LEU A 279 -14.66 -7.78 26.19
N ASP A 280 -14.54 -7.64 27.50
CA ASP A 280 -13.58 -8.37 28.33
C ASP A 280 -13.79 -9.89 28.27
N SER A 281 -15.05 -10.33 28.27
CA SER A 281 -15.41 -11.75 28.16
C SER A 281 -15.19 -12.32 26.76
N LEU A 282 -15.57 -11.58 25.72
CA LEU A 282 -15.53 -12.05 24.33
C LEU A 282 -14.15 -11.88 23.69
N ALA A 283 -13.36 -10.91 24.16
CA ALA A 283 -12.07 -10.55 23.59
C ALA A 283 -11.03 -10.26 24.68
N PRO A 284 -10.51 -11.30 25.37
CA PRO A 284 -9.60 -11.14 26.52
C PRO A 284 -8.32 -10.35 26.22
N ALA A 285 -7.91 -10.25 24.95
CA ALA A 285 -6.78 -9.43 24.52
C ALA A 285 -6.95 -7.93 24.86
N ILE A 286 -8.17 -7.47 25.18
CA ILE A 286 -8.40 -6.10 25.70
C ILE A 286 -7.64 -5.82 27.00
N ARG A 287 -7.24 -6.88 27.74
CA ARG A 287 -6.45 -6.81 28.97
C ARG A 287 -4.95 -6.62 28.72
N ASP A 288 -4.48 -6.70 27.47
CA ASP A 288 -3.09 -6.42 27.14
C ASP A 288 -2.68 -5.06 27.74
N PRO A 289 -1.56 -4.96 28.48
CA PRO A 289 -1.24 -3.73 29.21
C PRO A 289 -1.17 -2.48 28.34
N ALA A 290 -0.68 -2.60 27.09
CA ALA A 290 -0.57 -1.47 26.19
C ALA A 290 -1.95 -1.01 25.71
N LEU A 291 -2.78 -1.94 25.24
CA LEU A 291 -4.14 -1.63 24.78
C LEU A 291 -5.06 -1.20 25.94
N ALA A 292 -4.97 -1.88 27.08
CA ALA A 292 -5.81 -1.61 28.24
C ALA A 292 -5.56 -0.22 28.83
N ALA A 293 -4.34 0.32 28.74
CA ALA A 293 -4.03 1.68 29.16
C ALA A 293 -4.80 2.70 28.29
N TRP A 294 -4.75 2.54 26.97
CA TRP A 294 -5.43 3.43 26.02
C TRP A 294 -6.94 3.24 25.97
N ALA A 295 -7.44 2.02 26.20
CA ALA A 295 -8.88 1.75 26.28
C ALA A 295 -9.52 2.36 27.53
N ARG A 296 -8.77 2.48 28.63
CA ARG A 296 -9.23 3.11 29.88
C ARG A 296 -9.07 4.63 29.87
N ASP A 297 -8.07 5.14 29.17
CA ASP A 297 -7.77 6.56 29.08
C ASP A 297 -7.67 7.02 27.61
N PRO A 298 -8.80 7.50 27.03
CA PRO A 298 -8.80 8.05 25.68
C PRO A 298 -7.83 9.24 25.50
N ALA A 299 -7.55 10.02 26.55
CA ALA A 299 -6.59 11.13 26.46
C ALA A 299 -5.16 10.61 26.31
N ALA A 300 -4.80 9.50 26.98
CA ALA A 300 -3.52 8.83 26.76
C ALA A 300 -3.38 8.30 25.32
N LEU A 301 -4.45 7.75 24.73
CA LEU A 301 -4.44 7.35 23.32
C LEU A 301 -4.25 8.56 22.38
N GLN A 302 -4.98 9.65 22.62
CA GLN A 302 -4.83 10.88 21.83
C GLN A 302 -3.42 11.47 21.94
N HIS A 303 -2.81 11.42 23.13
CA HIS A 303 -1.40 11.78 23.32
C HIS A 303 -0.48 10.88 22.49
N ALA A 304 -0.66 9.56 22.54
CA ALA A 304 0.11 8.61 21.74
C ALA A 304 -0.02 8.90 20.22
N VAL A 305 -1.24 9.17 19.73
CA VAL A 305 -1.49 9.58 18.34
C VAL A 305 -0.71 10.85 17.99
N SER A 306 -0.76 11.88 18.84
CA SER A 306 -0.03 13.13 18.63
C SER A 306 1.49 12.92 18.58
N THR A 307 2.03 12.11 19.49
CA THR A 307 3.44 11.73 19.53
C THR A 307 3.85 11.00 18.24
N TRP A 308 3.05 10.03 17.79
CA TRP A 308 3.29 9.29 16.54
C TRP A 308 3.18 10.15 15.28
N ARG A 309 2.24 11.10 15.21
CA ARG A 309 2.21 12.09 14.12
C ARG A 309 3.51 12.90 14.06
N GLY A 310 4.13 13.17 15.22
CA GLY A 310 5.45 13.79 15.33
C GLY A 310 6.62 12.93 14.82
N ALA A 311 6.43 11.64 14.50
CA ALA A 311 7.48 10.78 13.94
C ALA A 311 7.94 11.24 12.55
N GLU A 312 7.07 11.88 11.78
CA GLU A 312 7.40 12.45 10.47
C GLU A 312 8.66 13.31 10.48
N ARG A 313 8.91 14.05 11.58
CA ARG A 313 10.08 14.94 11.72
C ARG A 313 11.41 14.21 11.53
N HIS A 314 11.48 12.91 11.87
CA HIS A 314 12.68 12.11 11.69
C HIS A 314 13.02 11.86 10.22
N PHE A 315 12.02 11.93 9.33
CA PHE A 315 12.17 11.65 7.90
C PHE A 315 12.37 12.91 7.07
N GLN A 316 12.30 14.11 7.66
CA GLN A 316 12.40 15.34 6.89
C GLN A 316 13.81 15.54 6.33
N VAL A 317 13.88 15.77 5.02
CA VAL A 317 15.10 16.16 4.30
C VAL A 317 14.92 17.58 3.77
N ALA A 318 15.95 18.40 3.94
CA ALA A 318 16.03 19.74 3.37
C ALA A 318 17.40 19.93 2.70
N LEU A 319 17.40 20.20 1.40
CA LEU A 319 18.62 20.39 0.61
C LEU A 319 18.62 21.79 -0.02
N SER A 320 19.72 22.52 0.14
CA SER A 320 19.92 23.76 -0.60
C SER A 320 19.91 23.49 -2.10
N ARG A 321 19.61 24.52 -2.90
CA ARG A 321 19.62 24.44 -4.37
C ARG A 321 20.96 23.93 -4.89
N GLU A 322 22.07 24.42 -4.34
CA GLU A 322 23.44 24.03 -4.70
C GLU A 322 23.71 22.57 -4.33
N THR A 323 23.26 22.15 -3.16
CA THR A 323 23.42 20.77 -2.68
C THR A 323 22.62 19.80 -3.55
N ALA A 324 21.38 20.14 -3.88
CA ALA A 324 20.53 19.34 -4.76
C ALA A 324 21.15 19.22 -6.16
N ALA A 325 21.60 20.34 -6.75
CA ALA A 325 22.27 20.35 -8.05
C ALA A 325 23.56 19.52 -8.06
N LYS A 326 24.39 19.63 -7.01
CA LYS A 326 25.62 18.85 -6.88
C LYS A 326 25.34 17.34 -6.83
N ARG A 327 24.33 16.93 -6.06
CA ARG A 327 23.95 15.52 -5.88
C ARG A 327 23.36 14.92 -7.17
N VAL A 328 22.42 15.63 -7.82
CA VAL A 328 21.88 15.24 -9.12
C VAL A 328 23.00 15.08 -10.16
N ALA A 329 23.90 16.07 -10.26
CA ALA A 329 25.03 15.97 -11.18
C ALA A 329 25.95 14.78 -10.88
N ALA A 330 26.15 14.42 -9.61
CA ALA A 330 26.90 13.23 -9.24
C ALA A 330 26.20 11.93 -9.66
N ARG A 331 24.88 11.84 -9.43
CA ARG A 331 24.08 10.67 -9.84
C ARG A 331 24.05 10.49 -11.35
N LEU A 332 23.95 11.58 -12.11
CA LEU A 332 23.96 11.55 -13.57
C LEU A 332 25.33 11.17 -14.13
N ARG A 333 26.43 11.60 -13.50
CA ARG A 333 27.79 11.14 -13.87
C ARG A 333 28.01 9.65 -13.66
N TRP A 334 27.32 9.05 -12.69
CA TRP A 334 27.38 7.62 -12.42
C TRP A 334 26.49 6.79 -13.38
N ALA A 335 25.43 7.39 -13.93
CA ALA A 335 24.50 6.72 -14.84
C ALA A 335 25.16 6.30 -16.16
N SER A 336 24.46 5.46 -16.94
CA SER A 336 24.90 5.12 -18.31
C SER A 336 25.01 6.39 -19.18
N PRO A 337 25.89 6.41 -20.21
CA PRO A 337 26.03 7.56 -21.10
C PRO A 337 24.70 8.02 -21.71
N GLU A 338 23.84 7.07 -22.08
CA GLU A 338 22.52 7.33 -22.66
C GLU A 338 21.57 7.99 -21.65
N GLU A 339 21.46 7.44 -20.45
CA GLU A 339 20.64 8.03 -19.38
C GLU A 339 21.16 9.40 -18.97
N ARG A 340 22.48 9.53 -18.84
CA ARG A 340 23.13 10.78 -18.49
C ARG A 340 22.81 11.86 -19.52
N GLY A 341 23.03 11.60 -20.81
CA GLY A 341 22.81 12.58 -21.86
C GLY A 341 21.35 13.05 -21.92
N TYR A 342 20.40 12.11 -21.80
CA TYR A 342 18.97 12.44 -21.80
C TYR A 342 18.58 13.29 -20.58
N TRP A 343 18.94 12.85 -19.37
CA TRP A 343 18.52 13.51 -18.14
C TRP A 343 19.28 14.81 -17.84
N GLU A 344 20.53 14.97 -18.30
CA GLU A 344 21.21 16.27 -18.31
C GLU A 344 20.45 17.27 -19.22
N GLY A 345 19.99 16.81 -20.39
CA GLY A 345 19.18 17.63 -21.30
C GLY A 345 17.83 18.06 -20.71
N VAL A 346 17.13 17.14 -20.02
CA VAL A 346 15.89 17.47 -19.29
C VAL A 346 16.20 18.43 -18.14
N GLY A 347 17.20 18.11 -17.30
CA GLY A 347 17.57 18.93 -16.15
C GLY A 347 17.99 20.35 -16.52
N GLY A 348 18.63 20.54 -17.68
CA GLY A 348 18.96 21.86 -18.23
C GLY A 348 17.74 22.69 -18.66
N ARG A 349 16.67 22.05 -19.13
CA ARG A 349 15.41 22.72 -19.51
C ARG A 349 14.55 23.07 -18.30
N THR A 350 14.45 22.17 -17.32
CA THR A 350 13.59 22.38 -16.15
C THR A 350 14.26 23.24 -15.08
N GLY A 351 15.60 23.19 -14.99
CA GLY A 351 16.38 23.81 -13.93
C GLY A 351 16.18 23.15 -12.55
N PRO A 352 17.09 23.36 -11.60
CA PRO A 352 16.90 22.94 -10.22
C PRO A 352 15.71 23.66 -9.58
N PRO A 353 15.13 23.11 -8.49
CA PRO A 353 14.15 23.82 -7.67
C PRO A 353 14.66 25.23 -7.30
N ALA A 354 13.78 26.22 -7.38
CA ALA A 354 14.12 27.61 -7.09
C ALA A 354 14.55 27.80 -5.62
N ASP A 355 13.88 27.09 -4.72
CA ASP A 355 14.06 27.15 -3.27
C ASP A 355 14.71 25.86 -2.72
N THR A 356 14.79 25.78 -1.39
CA THR A 356 15.20 24.56 -0.67
C THR A 356 14.28 23.39 -1.04
N LEU A 357 14.87 22.31 -1.56
CA LEU A 357 14.14 21.07 -1.82
C LEU A 357 13.82 20.38 -0.49
N ARG A 358 12.52 20.21 -0.21
CA ARG A 358 12.02 19.55 1.00
C ARG A 358 11.18 18.34 0.64
N PHE A 359 11.45 17.22 1.29
CA PHE A 359 10.69 15.98 1.11
C PHE A 359 10.85 15.07 2.33
N LEU A 360 10.02 14.03 2.41
CA LEU A 360 10.17 12.95 3.38
C LEU A 360 11.07 11.88 2.76
N ALA A 361 12.21 11.58 3.40
CA ALA A 361 13.04 10.44 3.09
C ALA A 361 12.21 9.15 3.12
N LEU A 362 12.56 8.22 2.23
CA LEU A 362 11.89 6.92 2.14
C LEU A 362 12.05 6.08 3.42
N SER A 363 13.21 6.17 4.05
CA SER A 363 13.55 5.38 5.24
C SER A 363 14.66 6.07 6.04
N LEU A 364 14.92 5.56 7.24
CA LEU A 364 16.09 5.91 8.06
C LEU A 364 17.06 4.72 8.14
N ASP A 365 18.35 5.00 8.24
CA ASP A 365 19.40 4.00 8.44
C ASP A 365 19.38 3.38 9.86
N GLY A 366 20.36 2.52 10.16
CA GLY A 366 20.47 1.85 11.47
C GLY A 366 20.64 2.82 12.65
N GLU A 367 21.26 3.96 12.39
CA GLU A 367 21.51 5.07 13.33
C GLU A 367 20.35 6.08 13.38
N GLY A 368 19.31 5.89 12.57
CA GLY A 368 18.14 6.77 12.52
C GLY A 368 18.34 8.04 11.69
N ARG A 369 19.34 8.08 10.79
CA ARG A 369 19.53 9.19 9.85
C ARG A 369 18.69 8.98 8.58
N PRO A 370 18.10 10.04 8.02
CA PRO A 370 17.35 9.93 6.76
C PRO A 370 18.21 9.41 5.61
N ILE A 371 17.72 8.40 4.90
CA ILE A 371 18.24 7.99 3.59
C ILE A 371 17.49 8.82 2.54
N PRO A 372 18.13 9.83 1.92
CA PRO A 372 17.44 10.87 1.15
C PRO A 372 17.04 10.37 -0.24
N ILE A 373 15.98 9.57 -0.29
CA ILE A 373 15.33 9.10 -1.51
C ILE A 373 13.95 9.77 -1.59
N VAL A 374 13.71 10.57 -2.63
CA VAL A 374 12.34 11.09 -2.92
C VAL A 374 11.49 9.90 -3.36
N ASN A 375 10.23 9.82 -2.95
CA ASN A 375 9.40 8.65 -3.14
C ASN A 375 7.91 9.03 -3.22
N THR A 376 7.10 8.10 -3.71
CA THR A 376 5.65 8.28 -3.92
C THR A 376 4.80 8.09 -2.66
N ASP A 377 5.36 7.49 -1.60
CA ASP A 377 4.62 7.11 -0.39
C ASP A 377 3.88 8.27 0.30
N PRO A 378 4.33 9.54 0.27
CA PRO A 378 3.58 10.67 0.80
C PRO A 378 2.17 10.82 0.22
N ALA A 379 1.89 10.26 -0.96
CA ALA A 379 0.54 10.22 -1.52
C ALA A 379 -0.45 9.42 -0.64
N MET A 380 0.02 8.44 0.14
CA MET A 380 -0.83 7.64 1.03
C MET A 380 -1.44 8.48 2.18
N PHE A 381 -0.82 9.59 2.58
CA PHE A 381 -1.44 10.53 3.53
C PHE A 381 -2.78 11.07 3.03
N LEU A 382 -2.94 11.19 1.71
CA LEU A 382 -4.12 11.77 1.05
C LEU A 382 -5.34 10.84 1.02
N LEU A 383 -5.18 9.58 1.41
CA LEU A 383 -6.31 8.62 1.51
C LEU A 383 -7.30 8.99 2.63
N THR A 384 -6.95 9.98 3.45
CA THR A 384 -7.85 10.63 4.43
C THR A 384 -7.69 12.15 4.33
N PRO A 385 -8.69 12.96 4.73
CA PRO A 385 -8.58 14.41 4.65
C PRO A 385 -7.36 14.96 5.42
N VAL A 386 -6.52 15.74 4.73
CA VAL A 386 -5.37 16.46 5.30
C VAL A 386 -5.42 17.97 5.03
N GLY A 387 -6.34 18.42 4.17
CA GLY A 387 -6.48 19.82 3.75
C GLY A 387 -5.59 20.18 2.56
N VAL A 388 -6.00 21.19 1.78
CA VAL A 388 -5.38 21.54 0.49
C VAL A 388 -3.92 21.93 0.65
N ALA A 389 -3.60 22.78 1.63
CA ALA A 389 -2.23 23.25 1.87
C ALA A 389 -1.28 22.08 2.16
N ARG A 390 -1.69 21.15 3.02
CA ARG A 390 -0.88 19.98 3.37
C ARG A 390 -0.76 19.01 2.20
N ALA A 391 -1.85 18.79 1.46
CA ALA A 391 -1.84 17.94 0.27
C ALA A 391 -0.81 18.43 -0.76
N ARG A 392 -0.76 19.74 -1.02
CA ARG A 392 0.22 20.35 -1.92
C ARG A 392 1.66 20.15 -1.46
N VAL A 393 1.95 20.27 -0.17
CA VAL A 393 3.30 20.04 0.38
C VAL A 393 3.73 18.59 0.18
N LEU A 394 2.82 17.64 0.40
CA LEU A 394 3.10 16.20 0.27
C LEU A 394 3.30 15.76 -1.19
N THR A 395 2.57 16.37 -2.14
CA THR A 395 2.65 16.00 -3.56
C THR A 395 3.68 16.79 -4.35
N ALA A 396 4.16 17.94 -3.84
CA ALA A 396 5.11 18.78 -4.57
C ALA A 396 6.39 18.02 -5.02
N PRO A 397 7.04 17.17 -4.19
CA PRO A 397 8.20 16.38 -4.65
C PRO A 397 7.85 15.33 -5.71
N ILE A 398 6.61 14.80 -5.69
CA ILE A 398 6.13 13.80 -6.64
C ILE A 398 5.92 14.43 -8.03
N LEU A 399 5.40 15.66 -8.06
CA LEU A 399 5.08 16.38 -9.30
C LEU A 399 6.20 17.28 -9.82
N LEU A 400 7.30 17.38 -9.07
CA LEU A 400 8.51 18.05 -9.52
C LEU A 400 9.17 17.22 -10.65
N PRO A 401 9.59 17.83 -11.77
CA PRO A 401 10.17 17.09 -12.89
C PRO A 401 11.44 16.31 -12.51
N TYR A 402 11.57 15.08 -13.00
CA TYR A 402 12.82 14.32 -12.93
C TYR A 402 13.91 15.02 -13.79
N PRO A 403 15.18 15.14 -13.34
CA PRO A 403 15.81 14.43 -12.22
C PRO A 403 15.70 15.10 -10.84
N TRP A 404 14.88 16.15 -10.69
CA TRP A 404 14.75 16.91 -9.44
C TRP A 404 13.69 16.33 -8.50
N GLY A 405 12.59 15.83 -9.06
CA GLY A 405 11.54 15.11 -8.35
C GLY A 405 11.31 13.73 -8.94
N LEU A 406 10.04 13.34 -9.09
CA LEU A 406 9.65 12.04 -9.62
C LEU A 406 8.97 12.12 -11.00
N PHE A 407 8.51 13.30 -11.41
CA PHE A 407 7.57 13.42 -12.52
C PHE A 407 8.25 13.35 -13.89
N VAL A 408 7.74 12.50 -14.77
CA VAL A 408 8.19 12.40 -16.16
C VAL A 408 6.97 12.57 -17.07
N ASP A 409 6.99 13.60 -17.93
CA ASP A 409 5.83 14.02 -18.72
C ASP A 409 5.26 12.93 -19.64
N GLU A 410 6.07 11.99 -20.12
CA GLU A 410 5.64 10.92 -21.03
C GLU A 410 5.47 9.57 -20.33
N LEU A 411 5.48 9.55 -19.00
CA LEU A 411 5.52 8.31 -18.22
C LEU A 411 4.64 8.32 -16.96
N GLY A 412 4.60 9.44 -16.25
CA GLY A 412 4.04 9.54 -14.89
C GLY A 412 5.13 9.66 -13.80
N PRO A 413 4.74 9.57 -12.52
CA PRO A 413 5.66 9.68 -11.40
C PRO A 413 6.46 8.39 -11.19
N LEU A 414 7.80 8.49 -11.26
CA LEU A 414 8.69 7.40 -10.87
C LEU A 414 8.52 7.09 -9.38
N VAL A 415 8.65 5.82 -9.02
CA VAL A 415 8.37 5.34 -7.66
C VAL A 415 9.40 5.85 -6.63
N ALA A 416 10.59 6.22 -7.10
CA ALA A 416 11.70 6.71 -6.29
C ALA A 416 12.62 7.65 -7.10
N ASN A 417 13.39 8.49 -6.41
CA ASN A 417 14.54 9.21 -6.96
C ASN A 417 15.70 9.14 -5.95
N ASP A 418 16.74 8.41 -6.33
CA ASP A 418 17.93 8.11 -5.53
C ASP A 418 19.04 9.15 -5.69
N ALA A 419 18.83 10.21 -6.48
CA ALA A 419 19.86 11.17 -6.83
C ALA A 419 20.45 11.91 -5.64
N TYR A 420 19.73 11.96 -4.51
CA TYR A 420 20.21 12.59 -3.29
C TYR A 420 20.87 11.62 -2.30
N ALA A 421 20.81 10.32 -2.55
CA ALA A 421 21.43 9.27 -1.76
C ALA A 421 22.90 9.01 -2.17
N GLY A 422 23.58 8.12 -1.44
CA GLY A 422 24.96 7.74 -1.72
C GLY A 422 25.10 6.63 -2.78
N PRO A 423 26.32 6.39 -3.31
CA PRO A 423 26.58 5.39 -4.35
C PRO A 423 26.15 3.96 -4.01
N GLU A 424 26.13 3.60 -2.73
CA GLU A 424 25.66 2.28 -2.28
C GLU A 424 24.19 2.05 -2.64
N VAL A 425 23.35 3.08 -2.49
CA VAL A 425 21.92 3.03 -2.85
C VAL A 425 21.75 2.94 -4.38
N TRP A 426 22.57 3.68 -5.14
CA TRP A 426 22.54 3.65 -6.61
C TRP A 426 22.88 2.24 -7.12
N GLU A 427 23.89 1.63 -6.52
CA GLU A 427 24.31 0.26 -6.84
C GLU A 427 23.25 -0.76 -6.45
N ALA A 428 22.64 -0.63 -5.27
CA ALA A 428 21.54 -1.51 -4.86
C ALA A 428 20.37 -1.47 -5.85
N PHE A 429 19.92 -0.27 -6.26
CA PHE A 429 18.86 -0.14 -7.26
C PHE A 429 19.28 -0.60 -8.66
N ARG A 430 20.56 -0.57 -9.00
CA ARG A 430 21.07 -1.13 -10.26
C ARG A 430 20.92 -2.65 -10.30
N GLN A 431 21.18 -3.30 -9.17
CA GLN A 431 21.10 -4.75 -9.01
C GLN A 431 19.66 -5.25 -8.86
N ASP A 432 18.79 -4.47 -8.23
CA ASP A 432 17.39 -4.80 -7.98
C ASP A 432 16.49 -3.64 -8.40
N ARG A 433 15.95 -3.74 -9.62
CA ARG A 433 15.26 -2.62 -10.27
C ARG A 433 13.78 -2.48 -9.88
N TYR A 434 13.21 -3.39 -9.11
CA TYR A 434 11.76 -3.56 -8.98
C TYR A 434 11.02 -2.35 -8.39
N GLN A 435 11.60 -1.70 -7.37
CA GLN A 435 11.15 -0.39 -6.85
C GLN A 435 12.21 0.69 -7.02
N SER A 436 12.92 0.67 -8.16
CA SER A 436 14.00 1.63 -8.48
C SER A 436 13.51 2.92 -9.14
N PRO A 437 14.37 3.95 -9.27
CA PRO A 437 14.07 5.20 -9.99
C PRO A 437 13.82 5.10 -11.49
N THR A 438 13.63 3.90 -12.03
CA THR A 438 13.28 3.67 -13.43
C THR A 438 11.86 3.13 -13.62
N VAL A 439 11.14 2.91 -12.52
CA VAL A 439 9.84 2.24 -12.49
C VAL A 439 8.75 3.21 -12.07
N VAL A 440 7.62 3.15 -12.75
CA VAL A 440 6.34 3.71 -12.31
C VAL A 440 5.45 2.56 -11.86
N TRP A 441 4.86 2.71 -10.69
CA TRP A 441 3.92 1.76 -10.11
C TRP A 441 2.49 2.25 -10.29
N GLY A 442 1.66 1.47 -10.99
CA GLY A 442 0.24 1.79 -11.20
C GLY A 442 -0.52 1.92 -9.89
N ARG A 443 -0.14 1.14 -8.87
CA ARG A 443 -0.61 1.29 -7.49
C ARG A 443 -0.42 2.72 -6.97
N ASP A 444 0.80 3.26 -7.03
CA ASP A 444 1.11 4.60 -6.52
C ASP A 444 0.43 5.70 -7.33
N VAL A 445 0.30 5.51 -8.65
CA VAL A 445 -0.50 6.39 -9.50
C VAL A 445 -1.95 6.42 -9.02
N ASN A 446 -2.56 5.26 -8.79
CA ASN A 446 -3.94 5.17 -8.32
C ASN A 446 -4.12 5.74 -6.92
N ILE A 447 -3.14 5.56 -6.02
CA ILE A 447 -3.12 6.20 -4.69
C ILE A 447 -3.07 7.72 -4.83
N LEU A 448 -2.20 8.26 -5.67
CA LEU A 448 -2.09 9.70 -5.89
C LEU A 448 -3.39 10.28 -6.46
N LEU A 449 -3.96 9.66 -7.50
CA LEU A 449 -5.20 10.11 -8.13
C LEU A 449 -6.39 10.00 -7.17
N THR A 450 -6.56 8.87 -6.49
CA THR A 450 -7.62 8.66 -5.49
C THR A 450 -7.47 9.63 -4.33
N GLY A 451 -6.24 9.82 -3.84
CA GLY A 451 -5.93 10.73 -2.74
C GLY A 451 -6.26 12.18 -3.09
N LEU A 452 -5.80 12.68 -4.24
CA LEU A 452 -6.12 14.02 -4.73
C LEU A 452 -7.64 14.23 -4.93
N ALA A 453 -8.32 13.25 -5.55
CA ALA A 453 -9.78 13.31 -5.71
C ALA A 453 -10.50 13.33 -4.35
N THR A 454 -10.04 12.53 -3.39
CA THR A 454 -10.58 12.50 -2.02
C THR A 454 -10.41 13.85 -1.34
N GLN A 455 -9.25 14.50 -1.47
CA GLN A 455 -9.05 15.85 -0.93
C GLN A 455 -10.00 16.85 -1.58
N ILE A 456 -10.12 16.86 -2.91
CA ILE A 456 -11.02 17.78 -3.64
C ILE A 456 -12.47 17.62 -3.18
N LEU A 457 -12.94 16.39 -3.02
CA LEU A 457 -14.32 16.10 -2.61
C LEU A 457 -14.58 16.35 -1.12
N ALA A 458 -13.54 16.39 -0.28
CA ALA A 458 -13.65 16.67 1.15
C ALA A 458 -13.54 18.16 1.49
N VAL A 459 -13.17 19.01 0.53
CA VAL A 459 -12.97 20.45 0.75
C VAL A 459 -14.30 21.17 0.97
N PRO A 460 -14.44 21.98 2.04
CA PRO A 460 -15.62 22.81 2.25
C PRO A 460 -15.83 23.83 1.11
N PRO A 461 -17.08 24.25 0.84
CA PRO A 461 -17.34 25.30 -0.15
C PRO A 461 -16.53 26.59 0.13
N GLY A 462 -15.85 27.11 -0.89
CA GLY A 462 -15.13 28.40 -0.82
C GLY A 462 -13.61 28.31 -0.74
N GLU A 463 -13.02 27.13 -0.51
CA GLU A 463 -11.57 26.93 -0.62
C GLU A 463 -11.16 26.56 -2.06
N ASP A 464 -10.04 27.10 -2.53
CA ASP A 464 -9.56 26.88 -3.90
C ASP A 464 -8.95 25.49 -4.06
N VAL A 465 -9.67 24.62 -4.78
CA VAL A 465 -9.26 23.26 -5.13
C VAL A 465 -8.59 23.15 -6.49
N GLU A 466 -8.52 24.24 -7.27
CA GLU A 466 -7.96 24.21 -8.61
C GLU A 466 -6.49 23.76 -8.65
N PRO A 467 -5.63 24.10 -7.67
CA PRO A 467 -4.29 23.53 -7.60
C PRO A 467 -4.29 22.00 -7.58
N LEU A 468 -5.20 21.36 -6.83
CA LEU A 468 -5.30 19.90 -6.76
C LEU A 468 -5.87 19.31 -8.05
N ARG A 469 -6.84 19.99 -8.68
CA ARG A 469 -7.36 19.58 -10.00
C ARG A 469 -6.29 19.64 -11.07
N ASN A 470 -5.45 20.67 -11.06
CA ASN A 470 -4.32 20.76 -11.98
C ASN A 470 -3.34 19.59 -11.79
N MET A 471 -3.03 19.23 -10.53
CA MET A 471 -2.21 18.06 -10.21
C MET A 471 -2.81 16.74 -10.74
N LEU A 472 -4.13 16.56 -10.61
CA LEU A 472 -4.83 15.42 -11.20
C LEU A 472 -4.67 15.39 -12.73
N ARG A 473 -5.00 16.49 -13.41
CA ARG A 473 -4.94 16.57 -14.88
C ARG A 473 -3.52 16.32 -15.40
N LEU A 474 -2.50 16.88 -14.75
CA LEU A 474 -1.10 16.64 -15.10
C LEU A 474 -0.73 15.16 -14.99
N THR A 475 -1.09 14.53 -13.87
CA THR A 475 -0.78 13.11 -13.62
C THR A 475 -1.47 12.21 -14.63
N ILE A 476 -2.77 12.43 -14.87
CA ILE A 476 -3.56 11.68 -15.86
C ILE A 476 -2.94 11.82 -17.24
N ALA A 477 -2.66 13.05 -17.68
CA ALA A 477 -2.12 13.30 -19.01
C ALA A 477 -0.75 12.64 -19.23
N ALA A 478 0.13 12.63 -18.23
CA ALA A 478 1.44 11.99 -18.35
C ALA A 478 1.35 10.46 -18.42
N VAL A 479 0.47 9.87 -17.60
CA VAL A 479 0.25 8.43 -17.59
C VAL A 479 -0.50 7.96 -18.85
N ASP A 480 -1.44 8.74 -19.37
CA ASP A 480 -2.10 8.45 -20.65
C ASP A 480 -1.11 8.50 -21.82
N ARG A 481 -0.21 9.51 -21.87
CA ARG A 481 0.86 9.60 -22.88
C ARG A 481 1.82 8.42 -22.87
N SER A 482 2.01 7.78 -21.71
CA SER A 482 2.82 6.57 -21.61
C SER A 482 2.25 5.38 -22.39
N GLY A 483 0.93 5.37 -22.64
CA GLY A 483 0.21 4.21 -23.17
C GLY A 483 0.09 3.03 -22.21
N LEU A 484 0.53 3.18 -20.95
CA LEU A 484 0.66 2.11 -19.96
C LEU A 484 -0.18 2.33 -18.70
N ARG A 485 -1.11 3.30 -18.70
CA ARG A 485 -1.98 3.63 -17.57
C ARG A 485 -2.55 2.45 -16.80
N HIS A 486 -3.02 1.43 -17.53
CA HIS A 486 -3.71 0.27 -16.96
C HIS A 486 -2.76 -0.92 -16.70
N ALA A 487 -1.45 -0.72 -16.77
CA ALA A 487 -0.47 -1.72 -16.40
C ALA A 487 -0.24 -1.70 -14.87
N GLU A 488 0.16 -2.84 -14.31
CA GLU A 488 0.56 -2.92 -12.90
C GLU A 488 1.78 -2.05 -12.59
N LEU A 489 2.81 -2.20 -13.41
CA LEU A 489 4.00 -1.35 -13.37
C LEU A 489 4.64 -1.28 -14.74
N TRP A 490 5.32 -0.17 -14.99
CA TRP A 490 6.05 0.08 -16.22
C TRP A 490 7.36 0.80 -15.94
N SER A 491 8.23 0.81 -16.93
CA SER A 491 9.51 1.51 -16.90
C SER A 491 9.72 2.27 -18.21
N TYR A 492 10.95 2.70 -18.44
CA TYR A 492 11.33 3.31 -19.70
C TYR A 492 12.69 2.78 -20.19
N ARG A 493 12.92 2.94 -21.49
CA ARG A 493 14.24 2.86 -22.12
C ARG A 493 14.56 4.20 -22.76
N ILE A 494 15.85 4.49 -22.90
CA ILE A 494 16.33 5.66 -23.64
C ILE A 494 17.01 5.17 -24.90
N GLU A 495 16.48 5.57 -26.05
CA GLU A 495 17.00 5.19 -27.37
C GLU A 495 17.05 6.42 -28.27
N ALA A 496 18.20 6.65 -28.90
CA ALA A 496 18.43 7.80 -29.79
C ALA A 496 17.98 9.16 -29.19
N GLY A 497 18.24 9.36 -27.89
CA GLY A 497 17.89 10.59 -27.17
C GLY A 497 16.40 10.75 -26.85
N ARG A 498 15.59 9.69 -26.97
CA ARG A 498 14.16 9.69 -26.65
C ARG A 498 13.87 8.71 -25.53
N LEU A 499 12.96 9.10 -24.62
CA LEU A 499 12.39 8.20 -23.63
C LEU A 499 11.24 7.41 -24.25
N LEU A 500 11.30 6.09 -24.14
CA LEU A 500 10.30 5.16 -24.63
C LEU A 500 9.71 4.39 -23.44
N PRO A 501 8.42 4.61 -23.12
CA PRO A 501 7.71 3.79 -22.15
C PRO A 501 7.80 2.30 -22.52
N ALA A 502 7.97 1.45 -21.50
CA ALA A 502 8.07 0.01 -21.68
C ALA A 502 7.33 -0.70 -20.54
N ARG A 503 6.62 -1.79 -20.87
CA ARG A 503 6.08 -2.67 -19.82
C ARG A 503 7.22 -3.26 -19.00
N TYR A 504 7.02 -3.36 -17.69
CA TYR A 504 7.95 -4.08 -16.84
C TYR A 504 7.78 -5.59 -17.04
N GLY A 505 8.89 -6.32 -17.17
CA GLY A 505 8.90 -7.71 -17.62
C GLY A 505 8.20 -8.71 -16.69
N THR A 506 7.96 -8.37 -15.43
CA THR A 506 7.34 -9.24 -14.42
C THR A 506 5.93 -8.80 -13.99
N SER A 507 5.23 -8.02 -14.81
CA SER A 507 3.86 -7.56 -14.49
C SER A 507 2.80 -8.66 -14.66
N SER A 508 1.81 -8.65 -13.77
CA SER A 508 0.57 -9.42 -13.90
C SER A 508 -0.41 -8.72 -14.84
N ASP A 509 -1.22 -9.51 -15.55
CA ASP A 509 -2.24 -8.96 -16.47
C ASP A 509 -3.51 -8.50 -15.74
N VAL A 510 -3.80 -9.11 -14.58
CA VAL A 510 -4.92 -8.74 -13.70
C VAL A 510 -4.40 -8.75 -12.26
N GLN A 511 -4.25 -7.58 -11.65
CA GLN A 511 -3.72 -7.41 -10.29
C GLN A 511 -4.69 -6.53 -9.50
N LEU A 512 -4.96 -6.84 -8.23
CA LEU A 512 -5.86 -6.04 -7.38
C LEU A 512 -5.49 -4.57 -7.38
N TRP A 513 -4.20 -4.26 -7.30
CA TRP A 513 -3.71 -2.88 -7.31
C TRP A 513 -4.04 -2.14 -8.60
N SER A 514 -3.88 -2.77 -9.76
CA SER A 514 -4.26 -2.15 -11.04
C SER A 514 -5.77 -1.92 -11.12
N LEU A 515 -6.57 -2.84 -10.61
CA LEU A 515 -8.03 -2.75 -10.62
C LEU A 515 -8.58 -1.64 -9.72
N THR A 516 -7.76 -1.02 -8.89
CA THR A 516 -8.15 0.21 -8.17
C THR A 516 -8.38 1.40 -9.10
N ASP A 517 -7.98 1.33 -10.38
CA ASP A 517 -8.32 2.34 -11.39
C ASP A 517 -9.85 2.45 -11.59
N LEU A 518 -10.62 1.38 -11.31
CA LEU A 518 -12.09 1.43 -11.29
C LEU A 518 -12.61 2.52 -10.31
N ALA A 519 -12.01 2.62 -9.13
CA ALA A 519 -12.35 3.65 -8.16
C ALA A 519 -11.85 5.03 -8.60
N VAL A 520 -10.66 5.09 -9.20
CA VAL A 520 -10.11 6.33 -9.78
C VAL A 520 -11.05 6.88 -10.84
N GLU A 521 -11.40 6.09 -11.85
CA GLU A 521 -12.31 6.51 -12.93
C GLU A 521 -13.64 7.05 -12.39
N TYR A 522 -14.24 6.34 -11.42
CA TYR A 522 -15.46 6.78 -10.77
C TYR A 522 -15.28 8.14 -10.06
N LEU A 523 -14.23 8.28 -9.24
CA LEU A 523 -13.97 9.51 -8.49
C LEU A 523 -13.63 10.68 -9.40
N LEU A 524 -12.92 10.45 -10.51
CA LEU A 524 -12.55 11.51 -11.46
C LEU A 524 -13.77 12.17 -12.07
N THR A 525 -14.86 11.43 -12.37
CA THR A 525 -16.12 12.05 -12.86
C THR A 525 -16.78 13.00 -11.87
N ARG A 526 -16.39 12.93 -10.59
CA ARG A 526 -16.94 13.76 -9.52
C ARG A 526 -15.98 14.90 -9.14
N ALA A 527 -14.68 14.64 -9.19
CA ALA A 527 -13.64 15.61 -8.82
C ALA A 527 -13.30 16.59 -9.95
N LEU A 528 -13.49 16.16 -11.21
CA LEU A 528 -13.30 16.95 -12.43
C LEU A 528 -14.62 17.00 -13.23
N PRO A 529 -15.64 17.69 -12.71
CA PRO A 529 -16.93 17.82 -13.39
C PRO A 529 -16.85 18.64 -14.68
#